data_AF-A0AA44UAD1-F1
#
_entry.id   AF-A0AA44UAD1-F1
#
_cell.length_a   1.000
_cell.length_b   1.000
_cell.length_c   1.000
_cell.angle_alpha   90.00
_cell.angle_beta   90.00
_cell.angle_gamma   90.00
#
_symmetry.space_group_name_H-M   'P 1'
#
loop_
_entity.id
_entity.type
_entity.pdbx_description
1 polymer ?
#
loop_
_entity_poly.entity_id
_entity_poly.type
_entity_poly.pdbx_seq_one_letter_code
_entity_poly.pdbx_strand_id
1 'polypeptide(L)'
;METADGSDNSLFGDFSDEDVKKGVEKLIQEKLAGYEADMKRQEAAKAHYREIYTAHPDADSIVESRELEEWLAGQNPLVRKAFNDALKDGTAAEVIGAFDMFKAAKSAAEPEKPAEKPPAGKNTPNTLSDIPAGRDHTASDGPPDYLSGNALAEKLASMTEEQVEKFLNS
;
A
#
# COMPACT_ATOMS: atom_id res chain seq x y z
N MET A 1 27.62 -40.64 31.35
CA MET A 1 26.96 -40.00 32.50
C MET A 1 26.75 -38.56 32.08
N GLU A 2 25.58 -38.29 31.51
CA GLU A 2 25.24 -37.02 30.86
C GLU A 2 24.96 -36.01 31.96
N THR A 3 25.83 -35.01 32.08
CA THR A 3 25.66 -33.93 33.05
C THR A 3 24.46 -33.10 32.60
N ALA A 4 23.40 -33.09 33.40
CA ALA A 4 22.33 -32.11 33.28
C ALA A 4 22.98 -30.72 33.22
N ASP A 5 22.84 -30.08 32.07
CA ASP A 5 23.45 -28.80 31.73
C ASP A 5 22.99 -27.73 32.73
N GLY A 6 23.90 -26.85 33.17
CA GLY A 6 23.70 -25.86 34.24
C GLY A 6 22.60 -24.83 34.01
N SER A 7 21.87 -24.93 32.90
CA SER A 7 20.72 -24.10 32.54
C SER A 7 19.46 -24.44 33.37
N ASP A 8 19.21 -25.72 33.67
CA ASP A 8 18.05 -26.14 34.49
C ASP A 8 18.24 -25.80 35.98
N ASN A 9 19.48 -25.90 36.47
CA ASN A 9 19.82 -25.51 37.84
C ASN A 9 19.74 -23.99 38.05
N SER A 10 19.74 -23.19 36.98
CA SER A 10 19.55 -21.74 37.06
C SER A 10 18.06 -21.34 37.13
N LEU A 11 17.16 -22.18 36.63
CA LEU A 11 15.72 -21.92 36.64
C LEU A 11 15.05 -22.44 37.93
N PHE A 12 15.50 -23.58 38.45
CA PHE A 12 14.91 -24.25 39.61
C PHE A 12 15.79 -24.23 40.88
N GLY A 13 16.89 -23.46 40.87
CA GLY A 13 17.73 -23.22 42.04
C GLY A 13 18.35 -24.50 42.60
N ASP A 14 18.20 -24.71 43.92
CA ASP A 14 18.70 -25.89 44.63
C ASP A 14 17.71 -27.07 44.68
N PHE A 15 16.60 -26.99 43.94
CA PHE A 15 15.49 -27.94 43.99
C PHE A 15 14.80 -28.06 45.36
N SER A 16 14.97 -27.10 46.26
CA SER A 16 14.07 -26.95 47.40
C SER A 16 12.64 -26.68 46.91
N ASP A 17 11.63 -27.09 47.69
CA ASP A 17 10.22 -26.85 47.35
C ASP A 17 9.93 -25.38 47.01
N GLU A 18 10.63 -24.44 47.65
CA GLU A 18 10.50 -23.00 47.40
C GLU A 18 11.09 -22.60 46.04
N ASP A 19 12.29 -23.07 45.71
CA ASP A 19 12.95 -22.74 44.43
C ASP A 19 12.30 -23.47 43.25
N VAL A 20 11.79 -24.69 43.45
CA VAL A 20 10.96 -25.39 42.45
C VAL A 20 9.69 -24.57 42.17
N LYS A 21 8.99 -24.09 43.20
CA LYS A 21 7.79 -23.25 43.00
C LYS A 21 8.10 -21.97 42.22
N LYS A 22 9.20 -21.27 42.56
CA LYS A 22 9.64 -20.06 41.85
C LYS A 22 10.03 -20.37 40.40
N GLY A 23 10.74 -21.47 40.17
CA GLY A 23 11.15 -21.88 38.83
C GLY A 23 9.96 -22.23 37.94
N VAL A 24 8.95 -22.93 38.48
CA VAL A 24 7.70 -23.23 37.75
C VAL A 24 6.93 -21.94 37.45
N GLU A 25 6.82 -21.02 38.40
CA GLU A 25 6.14 -19.74 38.18
C GLU A 25 6.83 -18.92 37.08
N LYS A 26 8.17 -18.85 37.11
CA LYS A 26 8.96 -18.17 36.08
C LYS A 26 8.81 -18.83 34.70
N LEU A 27 8.82 -20.16 34.64
CA LEU A 27 8.62 -20.91 33.40
C LEU A 27 7.23 -20.63 32.81
N ILE A 28 6.19 -20.63 33.64
CA ILE A 28 4.82 -20.31 33.21
C ILE A 28 4.75 -18.87 32.67
N GLN A 29 5.34 -17.91 33.38
CA GLN A 29 5.37 -16.51 32.92
C GLN A 29 6.07 -16.36 31.57
N GLU A 30 7.22 -17.01 31.37
CA GLU A 30 7.96 -16.96 30.10
C GLU A 30 7.16 -17.60 28.95
N LYS A 31 6.53 -18.76 29.21
CA LYS A 31 5.66 -19.42 28.21
C LYS A 31 4.44 -18.59 27.88
N LEU A 32 3.82 -17.96 28.87
CA LEU A 32 2.65 -17.11 28.66
C LEU A 32 3.02 -15.86 27.86
N ALA A 33 4.14 -15.20 28.18
CA ALA A 33 4.64 -14.04 27.44
C ALA A 33 4.96 -14.39 25.97
N GLY A 34 5.56 -15.57 25.73
CA GLY A 34 5.79 -16.08 24.37
C GLY A 34 4.48 -16.31 23.62
N TYR A 35 3.50 -16.95 24.27
CA TYR A 35 2.19 -17.21 23.68
C TYR A 35 1.44 -15.91 23.34
N GLU A 36 1.45 -14.92 24.23
CA GLU A 36 0.83 -13.61 23.99
C GLU A 36 1.50 -12.87 22.82
N ALA A 37 2.83 -12.92 22.74
CA ALA A 37 3.57 -12.33 21.63
C ALA A 37 3.21 -12.99 20.29
N ASP A 38 3.12 -14.32 20.26
CA ASP A 38 2.72 -15.08 19.07
C ASP A 38 1.27 -14.80 18.67
N MET A 39 0.34 -14.76 19.63
CA MET A 39 -1.05 -14.39 19.40
C MET A 39 -1.15 -12.99 18.78
N LYS A 40 -0.45 -12.00 19.34
CA LYS A 40 -0.45 -10.64 18.82
C LYS A 40 0.10 -10.56 17.39
N ARG A 41 1.16 -11.31 17.07
CA ARG A 41 1.69 -11.40 15.70
C ARG A 41 0.68 -12.01 14.74
N GLN A 42 0.01 -13.09 15.14
CA GLN A 42 -1.03 -13.71 14.32
C GLN A 42 -2.23 -12.79 14.10
N GLU A 43 -2.66 -12.06 15.13
CA GLU A 43 -3.76 -11.09 15.01
C GLU A 43 -3.38 -9.94 14.06
N ALA A 44 -2.16 -9.40 14.18
CA ALA A 44 -1.66 -8.39 13.26
C ALA A 44 -1.60 -8.91 11.81
N ALA A 45 -1.10 -10.13 11.59
CA ALA A 45 -1.09 -10.75 10.26
C ALA A 45 -2.51 -10.96 9.70
N LYS A 46 -3.44 -11.47 10.53
CA LYS A 46 -4.85 -11.64 10.13
C LYS A 46 -5.52 -10.31 9.80
N ALA A 47 -5.23 -9.25 10.56
CA ALA A 47 -5.73 -7.91 10.29
C ALA A 47 -5.18 -7.36 8.97
N HIS A 48 -3.88 -7.52 8.74
CA HIS A 48 -3.19 -7.13 7.50
C HIS A 48 -3.83 -7.78 6.27
N TYR A 49 -3.95 -9.11 6.25
CA TYR A 49 -4.57 -9.81 5.13
C TYR A 49 -6.06 -9.48 4.98
N ARG A 50 -6.80 -9.35 6.08
CA ARG A 50 -8.22 -8.99 6.03
C ARG A 50 -8.43 -7.66 5.34
N GLU A 51 -7.62 -6.65 5.66
CA GLU A 51 -7.73 -5.33 5.07
C GLU A 51 -7.47 -5.38 3.56
N ILE A 52 -6.42 -6.10 3.14
CA ILE A 52 -6.09 -6.32 1.72
C ILE A 52 -7.25 -7.02 0.99
N TYR A 53 -7.72 -8.17 1.49
CA TYR A 53 -8.78 -8.94 0.83
C TYR A 53 -10.15 -8.26 0.89
N THR A 54 -10.36 -7.31 1.81
CA THR A 54 -11.58 -6.50 1.85
C THR A 54 -11.59 -5.47 0.72
N ALA A 55 -10.47 -4.81 0.46
CA ALA A 55 -10.34 -3.84 -0.63
C ALA A 55 -10.19 -4.53 -2.00
N HIS A 56 -9.43 -5.62 -2.05
CA HIS A 56 -9.12 -6.40 -3.24
C HIS A 56 -9.40 -7.89 -3.01
N PRO A 57 -10.67 -8.34 -3.13
CA PRO A 57 -11.02 -9.76 -3.05
C PRO A 57 -10.32 -10.61 -4.13
N ASP A 58 -9.91 -9.96 -5.22
CA ASP A 58 -9.20 -10.52 -6.36
C ASP A 58 -7.67 -10.42 -6.24
N ALA A 59 -7.11 -10.07 -5.06
CA ALA A 59 -5.67 -9.88 -4.84
C ALA A 59 -4.81 -11.03 -5.36
N ASP A 60 -5.13 -12.28 -5.01
CA ASP A 60 -4.36 -13.45 -5.46
C ASP A 60 -4.41 -13.60 -6.99
N SER A 61 -5.58 -13.36 -7.59
CA SER A 61 -5.75 -13.41 -9.04
C SER A 61 -4.99 -12.28 -9.75
N ILE A 62 -4.85 -11.11 -9.13
CA ILE A 62 -4.08 -9.99 -9.68
C ILE A 62 -2.59 -10.33 -9.66
N VAL A 63 -2.06 -10.84 -8.54
CA VAL A 63 -0.64 -11.16 -8.39
C VAL A 63 -0.20 -12.25 -9.36
N GLU A 64 -1.06 -13.25 -9.62
CA GLU A 64 -0.81 -14.31 -10.59
C GLU A 64 -1.13 -13.89 -12.04
N SER A 65 -1.64 -12.67 -12.25
CA SER A 65 -2.03 -12.23 -13.58
C SER A 65 -0.82 -11.85 -14.43
N ARG A 66 -0.81 -12.36 -15.66
CA ARG A 66 0.15 -11.94 -16.69
C ARG A 66 0.03 -10.45 -17.03
N GLU A 67 -1.18 -9.89 -16.90
CA GLU A 67 -1.42 -8.46 -17.14
C GLU A 67 -0.66 -7.58 -16.16
N LEU A 68 -0.54 -8.00 -14.89
CA LEU A 68 0.26 -7.30 -13.90
C LEU A 68 1.75 -7.31 -14.28
N GLU A 69 2.28 -8.45 -14.70
CA GLU A 69 3.68 -8.55 -15.14
C GLU A 69 3.98 -7.64 -16.35
N GLU A 70 3.10 -7.65 -17.34
CA GLU A 70 3.22 -6.81 -18.54
C GLU A 70 3.12 -5.32 -18.19
N TRP A 71 2.20 -4.96 -17.29
CA TRP A 71 2.08 -3.61 -16.78
C TRP A 71 3.34 -3.17 -16.03
N LEU A 72 3.84 -3.98 -15.08
CA LEU A 72 5.07 -3.69 -14.34
C LEU A 72 6.27 -3.56 -15.27
N ALA A 73 6.39 -4.41 -16.30
CA ALA A 73 7.47 -4.34 -17.29
C ALA A 73 7.49 -2.99 -18.03
N GLY A 74 6.30 -2.41 -18.30
CA GLY A 74 6.14 -1.09 -18.89
C GLY A 74 6.38 0.07 -17.91
N GLN A 75 6.36 -0.16 -16.60
CA GLN A 75 6.56 0.90 -15.60
C GLN A 75 8.03 1.32 -15.43
N ASN A 76 8.24 2.51 -14.86
CA ASN A 76 9.55 2.97 -14.41
C ASN A 76 10.14 2.01 -13.35
N PRO A 77 11.47 1.76 -13.36
CA PRO A 77 12.12 0.90 -12.35
C PRO A 77 11.81 1.27 -10.89
N LEU A 78 11.61 2.55 -10.58
CA LEU A 78 11.24 3.02 -9.25
C LEU A 78 9.86 2.49 -8.83
N VAL A 79 8.87 2.56 -9.73
CA VAL A 79 7.51 2.05 -9.50
C VAL A 79 7.52 0.54 -9.33
N ARG A 80 8.28 -0.18 -10.17
CA ARG A 80 8.44 -1.63 -10.03
C ARG A 80 9.02 -2.01 -8.67
N LYS A 81 10.06 -1.31 -8.23
CA LYS A 81 10.68 -1.55 -6.92
C LYS A 81 9.67 -1.30 -5.81
N ALA A 82 9.01 -0.14 -5.81
CA ALA A 82 8.01 0.20 -4.79
C ALA A 82 6.87 -0.83 -4.71
N PHE A 83 6.37 -1.29 -5.86
CA PHE A 83 5.33 -2.32 -5.91
C PHE A 83 5.81 -3.66 -5.32
N ASN A 84 7.02 -4.09 -5.68
CA ASN A 84 7.59 -5.33 -5.15
C ASN A 84 7.91 -5.25 -3.65
N ASP A 85 8.36 -4.09 -3.17
CA ASP A 85 8.62 -3.85 -1.75
C ASP A 85 7.30 -3.88 -0.96
N ALA A 86 6.25 -3.24 -1.50
CA ALA A 86 4.91 -3.25 -0.89
C ALA A 86 4.37 -4.68 -0.74
N LEU A 87 4.53 -5.54 -1.75
CA LEU A 87 4.08 -6.93 -1.68
C LEU A 87 4.88 -7.81 -0.71
N LYS A 88 6.16 -7.52 -0.49
CA LYS A 88 7.04 -8.33 0.37
C LYS A 88 6.94 -7.96 1.84
N ASP A 89 7.11 -6.67 2.12
CA ASP A 89 7.29 -6.16 3.49
C ASP A 89 6.40 -4.94 3.78
N GLY A 90 5.49 -4.61 2.86
CA GLY A 90 4.62 -3.45 2.97
C GLY A 90 3.46 -3.63 3.95
N THR A 91 2.97 -2.48 4.41
CA THR A 91 1.71 -2.37 5.14
C THR A 91 0.52 -2.72 4.27
N ALA A 92 -0.61 -3.07 4.87
CA ALA A 92 -1.83 -3.38 4.12
C ALA A 92 -2.25 -2.21 3.21
N ALA A 93 -2.13 -0.97 3.69
CA ALA A 93 -2.42 0.23 2.90
C ALA A 93 -1.51 0.38 1.67
N GLU A 94 -0.22 0.06 1.79
CA GLU A 94 0.72 0.10 0.66
C GLU A 94 0.39 -0.98 -0.38
N VAL A 95 0.02 -2.19 0.05
CA VAL A 95 -0.43 -3.26 -0.85
C VAL A 95 -1.73 -2.88 -1.55
N ILE A 96 -2.69 -2.31 -0.82
CA ILE A 96 -3.97 -1.85 -1.39
C ILE A 96 -3.71 -0.75 -2.42
N GLY A 97 -2.89 0.24 -2.09
CA GLY A 97 -2.53 1.32 -3.02
C GLY A 97 -1.82 0.80 -4.27
N ALA A 98 -0.95 -0.20 -4.12
CA ALA A 98 -0.28 -0.84 -5.25
C ALA A 98 -1.30 -1.52 -6.19
N PHE A 99 -2.26 -2.27 -5.66
CA PHE A 99 -3.33 -2.87 -6.46
C PHE A 99 -4.29 -1.84 -7.07
N ASP A 100 -4.63 -0.77 -6.35
CA ASP A 100 -5.43 0.34 -6.88
C ASP A 100 -4.76 1.00 -8.08
N MET A 101 -3.45 1.22 -8.03
CA MET A 101 -2.68 1.76 -9.15
C MET A 101 -2.75 0.85 -10.38
N PHE A 102 -2.61 -0.46 -10.20
CA PHE A 102 -2.75 -1.43 -11.29
C PHE A 102 -4.16 -1.43 -11.89
N LYS A 103 -5.20 -1.47 -11.05
CA LYS A 103 -6.60 -1.49 -11.51
C LYS A 103 -7.00 -0.18 -12.19
N ALA A 104 -6.50 0.97 -11.71
CA ALA A 104 -6.68 2.25 -12.36
C ALA A 104 -6.04 2.27 -13.75
N ALA A 105 -4.81 1.75 -13.90
CA ALA A 105 -4.15 1.64 -15.18
C ALA A 105 -4.87 0.70 -16.14
N LYS A 106 -5.40 -0.43 -15.65
CA LYS A 106 -6.21 -1.37 -16.44
C LYS A 106 -7.51 -0.73 -16.91
N SER A 107 -8.20 0.00 -16.03
CA SER A 107 -9.44 0.70 -16.37
C SER A 107 -9.22 1.80 -17.42
N ALA A 108 -8.04 2.44 -17.41
CA ALA A 108 -7.66 3.42 -18.44
C ALA A 108 -7.25 2.77 -19.78
N ALA A 109 -6.88 1.49 -19.79
CA ALA A 109 -6.49 0.73 -20.97
C ALA A 109 -7.66 -0.02 -21.63
N GLU A 110 -8.77 -0.23 -20.91
CA GLU A 110 -9.98 -0.81 -21.47
C GLU A 110 -10.66 0.24 -22.38
N PRO A 111 -10.94 -0.07 -23.66
CA PRO A 111 -11.71 0.83 -24.49
C PRO A 111 -13.08 0.99 -23.85
N GLU A 112 -13.49 2.23 -23.55
CA GLU A 112 -14.83 2.54 -23.05
C GLU A 112 -15.85 1.72 -23.85
N LYS A 113 -16.52 0.79 -23.17
CA LYS A 113 -17.72 0.15 -23.68
C LYS A 113 -18.63 1.30 -24.13
N PRO A 114 -19.14 1.35 -25.38
CA PRO A 114 -19.86 2.52 -25.85
C PRO A 114 -21.02 2.79 -24.90
N ALA A 115 -20.90 3.84 -24.10
CA ALA A 115 -22.02 4.36 -23.35
C ALA A 115 -23.08 4.71 -24.40
N GLU A 116 -24.29 4.17 -24.24
CA GLU A 116 -25.44 4.58 -25.04
C GLU A 116 -25.52 6.10 -25.03
N LYS A 117 -25.36 6.69 -26.21
CA LYS A 117 -25.39 8.13 -26.46
C LYS A 117 -26.57 8.79 -25.74
N PRO A 118 -26.34 9.78 -24.85
CA PRO A 118 -27.21 10.93 -24.79
C PRO A 118 -26.97 11.77 -26.07
N PRO A 119 -27.97 12.49 -26.58
CA PRO A 119 -27.88 13.15 -27.88
C PRO A 119 -26.82 14.25 -27.89
N ALA A 120 -26.03 14.23 -28.97
CA ALA A 120 -25.17 15.28 -29.55
C ALA A 120 -24.91 16.54 -28.71
N GLY A 121 -23.65 16.72 -28.31
CA GLY A 121 -23.17 18.00 -27.80
C GLY A 121 -21.67 18.09 -27.52
N LYS A 122 -20.92 18.49 -28.55
CA LYS A 122 -19.55 19.07 -28.54
C LYS A 122 -18.37 18.12 -28.30
N ASN A 123 -17.54 18.02 -29.35
CA ASN A 123 -16.26 17.31 -29.43
C ASN A 123 -15.31 17.75 -28.32
N THR A 124 -14.97 16.86 -27.39
CA THR A 124 -13.79 16.94 -26.54
C THR A 124 -12.84 15.80 -26.94
N PRO A 125 -11.62 16.11 -27.42
CA PRO A 125 -10.61 15.09 -27.73
C PRO A 125 -10.28 14.26 -26.49
N ASN A 126 -10.48 12.94 -26.57
CA ASN A 126 -10.16 11.99 -25.49
C ASN A 126 -8.73 11.44 -25.58
N THR A 127 -7.90 11.93 -26.51
CA THR A 127 -6.48 11.53 -26.61
C THR A 127 -5.59 12.69 -27.07
N LEU A 128 -4.32 12.66 -26.67
CA LEU A 128 -3.28 13.63 -27.04
C LEU A 128 -2.91 13.62 -28.54
N SER A 129 -3.52 12.76 -29.36
CA SER A 129 -3.34 12.72 -30.82
C SER A 129 -4.47 13.38 -31.62
N ASP A 130 -5.55 13.83 -30.98
CA ASP A 130 -6.68 14.52 -31.62
C ASP A 130 -6.63 16.05 -31.47
N ILE A 131 -5.49 16.63 -31.06
CA ILE A 131 -5.33 18.08 -30.98
C ILE A 131 -5.06 18.63 -32.40
N PRO A 132 -6.00 19.35 -33.04
CA PRO A 132 -5.67 20.15 -34.21
C PRO A 132 -4.68 21.23 -33.79
N ALA A 133 -3.61 21.38 -34.56
CA ALA A 133 -2.60 22.41 -34.33
C ALA A 133 -3.25 23.80 -34.31
N GLY A 134 -3.40 24.35 -33.10
CA GLY A 134 -3.73 25.74 -32.83
C GLY A 134 -5.19 26.01 -32.49
N ARG A 135 -5.47 26.30 -31.20
CA ARG A 135 -6.20 27.53 -30.84
C ARG A 135 -6.06 27.92 -29.35
N ASP A 136 -5.63 29.17 -29.20
CA ASP A 136 -5.78 30.16 -28.13
C ASP A 136 -6.30 29.75 -26.74
N HIS A 137 -5.39 29.95 -25.79
CA HIS A 137 -5.57 30.19 -24.37
C HIS A 137 -6.47 31.41 -24.13
N THR A 138 -7.75 31.23 -23.80
CA THR A 138 -8.53 32.14 -22.92
C THR A 138 -9.92 31.57 -22.69
N ALA A 139 -10.18 31.04 -21.48
CA ALA A 139 -11.42 31.22 -20.71
C ALA A 139 -11.45 30.19 -19.56
N SER A 140 -11.26 30.71 -18.35
CA SER A 140 -11.57 30.06 -17.08
C SER A 140 -13.07 30.19 -16.81
N ASP A 141 -13.75 29.12 -16.38
CA ASP A 141 -14.77 29.20 -15.32
C ASP A 141 -15.26 27.80 -14.86
N GLY A 142 -14.95 27.45 -13.61
CA GLY A 142 -15.43 26.27 -12.88
C GLY A 142 -14.72 26.15 -11.51
N PRO A 143 -15.44 26.00 -10.38
CA PRO A 143 -14.88 26.20 -9.02
C PRO A 143 -13.90 25.10 -8.56
N PRO A 144 -12.99 25.41 -7.62
CA PRO A 144 -11.77 24.63 -7.38
C PRO A 144 -11.94 23.66 -6.21
N ASP A 145 -12.46 22.46 -6.48
CA ASP A 145 -12.35 21.36 -5.52
C ASP A 145 -10.96 20.72 -5.65
N TYR A 146 -10.06 21.21 -4.79
CA TYR A 146 -8.82 20.61 -4.30
C TYR A 146 -8.09 19.66 -5.26
N LEU A 147 -7.04 20.20 -5.88
CA LEU A 147 -5.99 19.47 -6.60
C LEU A 147 -5.67 18.16 -5.87
N SER A 148 -5.86 17.02 -6.55
CA SER A 148 -5.37 15.73 -6.05
C SER A 148 -3.88 15.85 -5.70
N GLY A 149 -3.39 15.13 -4.69
CA GLY A 149 -2.03 15.30 -4.16
C GLY A 149 -0.93 15.28 -5.24
N ASN A 150 -1.15 14.54 -6.32
CA ASN A 150 -0.25 14.48 -7.48
C ASN A 150 -0.37 15.73 -8.37
N ALA A 151 -1.57 16.26 -8.60
CA ALA A 151 -1.79 17.49 -9.35
C ALA A 151 -1.23 18.73 -8.61
N LEU A 152 -1.22 18.72 -7.28
CA LEU A 152 -0.56 19.75 -6.49
C LEU A 152 0.97 19.66 -6.63
N ALA A 153 1.53 18.45 -6.61
CA ALA A 153 2.98 18.23 -6.76
C ALA A 153 3.49 18.66 -8.15
N GLU A 154 2.75 18.33 -9.22
CA GLU A 154 3.10 18.80 -10.57
C GLU A 154 2.96 20.32 -10.73
N LYS A 155 1.91 20.90 -10.13
CA LYS A 155 1.72 22.35 -10.14
C LYS A 155 2.86 23.07 -9.40
N LEU A 156 3.27 22.58 -8.23
CA LEU A 156 4.40 23.13 -7.48
C LEU A 156 5.74 22.95 -8.21
N ALA A 157 5.95 21.82 -8.88
CA ALA A 157 7.15 21.57 -9.69
C ALA A 157 7.22 22.48 -10.93
N SER A 158 6.08 22.99 -11.41
CA SER A 158 6.00 23.91 -12.55
C SER A 158 6.05 25.40 -12.16
N MET A 159 6.02 25.73 -10.88
CA MET A 159 6.08 27.11 -10.38
C MET A 159 7.51 27.52 -10.03
N THR A 160 7.81 28.81 -10.20
CA THR A 160 9.07 29.39 -9.68
C THR A 160 8.97 29.65 -8.18
N GLU A 161 10.10 29.75 -7.47
CA GLU A 161 10.14 29.97 -6.01
C GLU A 161 9.26 31.16 -5.56
N GLU A 162 9.30 32.28 -6.27
CA GLU A 162 8.49 33.47 -5.97
C GLU A 162 6.97 33.21 -6.08
N GLN A 163 6.56 32.28 -6.94
CA GLN A 163 5.16 31.93 -7.16
C GLN A 163 4.65 30.91 -6.13
N VAL A 164 5.54 30.03 -5.66
CA VAL A 164 5.25 29.10 -4.56
C VAL A 164 5.06 29.86 -3.24
N GLU A 165 5.93 30.84 -2.94
CA GLU A 165 5.79 31.65 -1.72
C GLU A 165 4.51 32.48 -1.69
N LYS A 166 4.08 33.01 -2.84
CA LYS A 166 2.82 33.76 -2.94
C LYS A 166 1.58 32.87 -2.74
N PHE A 167 1.67 31.60 -3.13
CA PHE A 167 0.61 30.61 -2.95
C PHE A 167 0.52 30.14 -1.48
N LEU A 168 1.65 30.02 -0.79
CA LEU A 168 1.71 29.61 0.63
C LEU A 168 1.38 30.75 1.62
N ASN A 169 1.55 32.01 1.20
CA ASN A 169 1.24 33.20 2.00
C ASN A 169 -0.10 33.87 1.63
N SER A 170 -0.98 33.21 0.87
CA SER A 170 -2.36 33.66 0.61
C SER A 170 -3.37 32.97 1.52
#